data_AF-A0A496V555-F1
#
_entry.id   AF-A0A496V555-F1
#
_cell.length_a   1.000
_cell.length_b   1.000
_cell.length_c   1.000
_cell.angle_alpha   90.00
_cell.angle_beta   90.00
_cell.angle_gamma   90.00
#
_symmetry.space_group_name_H-M   'P 1'
#
loop_
_entity.id
_entity.type
_entity.pdbx_description
1 polymer ?
#
loop_
_entity_poly.entity_id
_entity_poly.type
_entity_poly.pdbx_seq_one_letter_code
_entity_poly.pdbx_strand_id
1 'polypeptide(L)'
;MLEKLEIFGFRSLRDIKLELKPINVLIGANGAGKSNLIEVFRLLKSLQNNSLQLYIGKAGGANSLLHYGASVTHEMGVSIYVNTSENLISYGMRLTATAGDSLIFADESVTRFEEGKSTPKQNLGTAHKESLLNSAEYQH
;
A
#
# COMPACT_ATOMS: atom_id res chain seq x y z
N MET A 1 -5.88 2.08 15.66
CA MET A 1 -6.65 0.99 15.02
C MET A 1 -6.67 1.24 13.51
N LEU A 2 -6.47 0.22 12.69
CA LEU A 2 -6.64 0.32 11.24
C LEU A 2 -8.14 0.28 10.92
N GLU A 3 -8.68 1.33 10.33
CA GLU A 3 -10.13 1.50 10.09
C GLU A 3 -10.51 1.33 8.62
N LYS A 4 -9.62 1.68 7.70
CA LYS A 4 -9.90 1.60 6.27
C LYS A 4 -8.66 1.18 5.50
N LEU A 5 -8.90 0.35 4.49
CA LEU A 5 -7.90 -0.11 3.54
C LEU A 5 -8.46 0.05 2.12
N GLU A 6 -7.73 0.79 1.28
CA GLU A 6 -8.01 0.95 -0.13
C GLU A 6 -6.85 0.38 -0.95
N ILE A 7 -7.15 -0.41 -1.98
CA ILE A 7 -6.17 -1.09 -2.82
C ILE A 7 -6.61 -0.97 -4.26
N PHE A 8 -5.67 -0.69 -5.16
CA PHE A 8 -5.92 -0.83 -6.59
C PHE A 8 -4.73 -1.47 -7.30
N GLY A 9 -5.02 -2.12 -8.43
CA GLY A 9 -4.01 -2.62 -9.36
C GLY A 9 -3.15 -3.79 -8.84
N PHE A 10 -3.57 -4.50 -7.78
CA PHE A 10 -2.77 -5.55 -7.14
C PHE A 10 -3.32 -6.96 -7.41
N ARG A 11 -2.60 -7.77 -8.18
CA ARG A 11 -2.94 -9.17 -8.49
C ARG A 11 -4.39 -9.32 -8.95
N SER A 12 -5.27 -10.00 -8.20
CA SER A 12 -6.70 -10.09 -8.55
C SER A 12 -7.54 -8.93 -8.01
N LEU A 13 -6.97 -8.02 -7.22
CA LEU A 13 -7.63 -6.89 -6.58
C LEU A 13 -7.51 -5.66 -7.50
N ARG A 14 -8.56 -5.43 -8.30
CA ARG A 14 -8.59 -4.31 -9.24
C ARG A 14 -8.77 -2.96 -8.53
N ASP A 15 -9.81 -2.85 -7.71
CA ASP A 15 -10.15 -1.68 -6.89
C ASP A 15 -11.01 -2.19 -5.72
N ILE A 16 -10.47 -2.09 -4.52
CA ILE A 16 -11.07 -2.62 -3.30
C ILE A 16 -11.02 -1.54 -2.23
N LYS A 17 -12.15 -1.31 -1.56
CA LYS A 17 -12.27 -0.42 -0.40
C LYS A 17 -12.92 -1.20 0.73
N LEU A 18 -12.23 -1.31 1.85
CA LEU A 18 -12.66 -2.09 3.00
C LEU A 18 -12.67 -1.21 4.25
N GLU A 19 -13.77 -1.23 4.96
CA GLU A 19 -13.83 -0.81 6.35
C GLU A 19 -13.44 -1.99 7.23
N LEU A 20 -12.51 -1.74 8.15
CA LEU A 20 -11.91 -2.74 9.02
C LEU A 20 -12.40 -2.54 10.45
N LYS A 21 -12.92 -3.62 11.03
CA LYS A 21 -13.31 -3.72 12.44
C LYS A 21 -12.19 -4.36 13.25
N PRO A 22 -12.24 -4.36 14.60
CA PRO A 22 -11.25 -5.04 15.44
C PRO A 22 -11.06 -6.52 15.07
N ILE A 23 -12.11 -7.19 14.59
CA ILE A 23 -12.09 -8.56 14.07
C ILE A 23 -12.78 -8.55 12.71
N ASN A 24 -12.08 -9.01 11.66
CA ASN A 24 -12.61 -9.11 10.30
C ASN A 24 -12.58 -10.58 9.85
N VAL A 25 -13.73 -11.10 9.42
CA VAL A 25 -13.82 -12.45 8.84
C VAL A 25 -13.97 -12.33 7.33
N LEU A 26 -13.00 -12.87 6.59
CA LEU A 26 -12.97 -12.84 5.13
C LEU A 26 -13.73 -14.03 4.56
N ILE A 27 -14.95 -13.81 4.07
CA ILE A 27 -15.81 -14.84 3.46
C ILE A 27 -15.83 -14.64 1.95
N GLY A 28 -15.75 -15.73 1.18
CA GLY A 28 -15.88 -15.71 -0.27
C GLY A 28 -15.52 -17.06 -0.89
N ALA A 29 -15.82 -17.25 -2.18
CA ALA A 29 -15.43 -18.46 -2.90
C ALA A 29 -13.89 -18.61 -3.01
N ASN A 30 -13.42 -19.81 -3.35
CA ASN A 30 -12.02 -20.00 -3.74
C ASN A 30 -11.73 -19.13 -4.97
N GLY A 31 -10.60 -18.41 -4.95
CA GLY A 31 -10.25 -17.46 -6.01
C GLY A 31 -10.88 -16.06 -5.88
N ALA A 32 -11.72 -15.79 -4.89
CA ALA A 32 -12.33 -14.46 -4.67
C ALA A 32 -11.33 -13.35 -4.23
N GLY A 33 -10.03 -13.61 -4.24
CA GLY A 33 -8.99 -12.62 -3.88
C GLY A 33 -8.63 -12.55 -2.39
N LYS A 34 -9.19 -13.40 -1.53
CA LYS A 34 -8.89 -13.42 -0.08
C LYS A 34 -7.39 -13.54 0.21
N SER A 35 -6.70 -14.48 -0.44
CA SER A 35 -5.25 -14.63 -0.27
C SER A 35 -4.48 -13.40 -0.75
N ASN A 36 -4.92 -12.76 -1.84
CA ASN A 36 -4.31 -11.53 -2.32
C ASN A 36 -4.52 -10.37 -1.33
N LEU A 37 -5.65 -10.32 -0.63
CA LEU A 37 -5.86 -9.35 0.44
C LEU A 37 -4.89 -9.58 1.61
N ILE A 38 -4.61 -10.84 1.98
CA ILE A 38 -3.57 -11.15 2.98
C ILE A 38 -2.18 -10.72 2.49
N GLU A 39 -1.89 -10.88 1.21
CA GLU A 39 -0.62 -10.45 0.59
C GLU A 39 -0.43 -8.93 0.65
N VAL A 40 -1.49 -8.13 0.60
CA VAL A 40 -1.39 -6.68 0.82
C VAL A 40 -0.82 -6.35 2.20
N PHE A 41 -1.21 -7.08 3.25
CA PHE A 41 -0.64 -6.88 4.59
C PHE A 41 0.83 -7.32 4.66
N ARG A 42 1.22 -8.36 3.90
CA ARG A 42 2.64 -8.76 3.77
C ARG A 42 3.45 -7.70 3.04
N LEU A 43 2.90 -7.10 1.99
CA LEU A 43 3.47 -5.95 1.31
C LEU A 43 3.67 -4.79 2.28
N LEU A 44 2.63 -4.36 3.01
CA LEU A 44 2.71 -3.28 4.00
C LEU A 44 3.80 -3.55 5.06
N LYS A 45 3.90 -4.79 5.55
CA LYS A 45 4.97 -5.20 6.47
C LYS A 45 6.36 -5.08 5.84
N SER A 46 6.50 -5.36 4.54
CA SER A 46 7.79 -5.22 3.85
C SER A 46 8.25 -3.76 3.76
N LEU A 47 7.30 -2.81 3.62
CA LEU A 47 7.59 -1.37 3.63
C LEU A 47 8.15 -0.93 4.97
N GLN A 48 7.49 -1.35 6.06
CA GLN A 48 7.94 -1.05 7.42
C GLN A 48 9.35 -1.56 7.69
N ASN A 49 9.77 -2.63 7.03
CA ASN A 49 11.08 -3.24 7.19
C ASN A 49 12.11 -2.76 6.15
N ASN A 50 11.81 -1.76 5.31
CA ASN A 50 12.65 -1.33 4.18
C ASN A 50 13.12 -2.50 3.31
N SER A 51 12.19 -3.40 3.00
CA SER A 51 12.45 -4.66 2.29
C SER A 51 11.53 -4.86 1.09
N LEU A 52 11.01 -3.76 0.51
CA LEU A 52 10.09 -3.79 -0.61
C LEU A 52 10.72 -4.49 -1.82
N GLN A 53 11.97 -4.16 -2.15
CA GLN A 53 12.64 -4.75 -3.32
C GLN A 53 12.82 -6.27 -3.14
N LEU A 54 13.10 -6.72 -1.91
CA LEU A 54 13.19 -8.15 -1.60
C LEU A 54 11.81 -8.83 -1.74
N TYR A 55 10.73 -8.19 -1.27
CA TYR A 55 9.38 -8.69 -1.43
C TYR A 55 8.99 -8.82 -2.91
N ILE A 56 9.24 -7.79 -3.72
CA ILE A 56 8.97 -7.80 -5.18
C ILE A 56 9.75 -8.93 -5.86
N GLY A 57 11.05 -9.05 -5.57
CA GLY A 57 11.88 -10.11 -6.14
C GLY A 57 11.38 -11.50 -5.77
N LYS A 58 10.98 -11.73 -4.51
CA LYS A 58 10.40 -13.01 -4.06
C LYS A 58 9.03 -13.30 -4.66
N ALA A 59 8.25 -12.28 -5.00
CA ALA A 59 6.97 -12.45 -5.67
C ALA A 59 7.12 -12.83 -7.15
N GLY A 60 8.30 -12.62 -7.75
CA GLY A 60 8.56 -12.84 -9.17
C GLY A 60 8.44 -11.57 -10.01
N GLY A 61 8.74 -10.40 -9.43
CA GLY A 61 8.79 -9.13 -10.16
C GLY A 61 7.47 -8.35 -10.19
N ALA A 62 7.50 -7.18 -10.80
CA ALA A 62 6.35 -6.27 -10.94
C ALA A 62 5.18 -6.93 -11.67
N ASN A 63 5.46 -7.69 -12.73
CA ASN A 63 4.46 -8.36 -13.53
C ASN A 63 3.61 -9.36 -12.73
N SER A 64 4.19 -9.97 -11.68
CA SER A 64 3.49 -10.89 -10.78
C SER A 64 2.55 -10.19 -9.79
N LEU A 65 2.83 -8.91 -9.49
CA LEU A 65 2.12 -8.12 -8.48
C LEU A 65 1.05 -7.23 -9.08
N LEU A 66 1.24 -6.75 -10.31
CA LEU A 66 0.30 -5.87 -11.00
C LEU A 66 -0.92 -6.65 -11.51
N HIS A 67 -2.09 -6.01 -11.49
CA HIS A 67 -3.32 -6.61 -11.98
C HIS A 67 -3.24 -6.90 -13.48
N TYR A 68 -3.28 -8.18 -13.85
CA TYR A 68 -3.01 -8.64 -15.23
C TYR A 68 -1.63 -8.22 -15.78
N GLY A 69 -0.67 -7.99 -14.88
CA GLY A 69 0.70 -7.68 -15.25
C GLY A 69 0.94 -6.26 -15.75
N ALA A 70 2.22 -5.96 -15.99
CA ALA A 70 2.71 -4.61 -16.29
C ALA A 70 2.26 -4.09 -17.67
N SER A 71 1.89 -4.98 -18.59
CA SER A 71 1.38 -4.60 -19.91
C SER A 71 -0.06 -4.06 -19.87
N VAL A 72 -0.81 -4.39 -18.81
CA VAL A 72 -2.20 -3.96 -18.61
C VAL A 72 -2.28 -2.89 -17.53
N THR A 73 -1.65 -3.14 -16.39
CA THR A 73 -1.68 -2.26 -15.22
C THR A 73 -0.27 -1.77 -14.94
N HIS A 74 -0.03 -0.47 -15.09
CA HIS A 74 1.29 0.13 -14.95
C HIS A 74 1.58 0.59 -13.51
N GLU A 75 0.52 0.77 -12.71
CA GLU A 75 0.59 1.23 -11.32
C GLU A 75 -0.33 0.44 -10.41
N MET A 76 0.11 0.26 -9.17
CA MET A 76 -0.71 -0.21 -8.07
C MET A 76 -0.59 0.73 -6.88
N GLY A 77 -1.54 0.68 -5.96
CA GLY A 77 -1.46 1.51 -4.77
C GLY A 77 -2.23 0.94 -3.61
N VAL A 78 -1.84 1.42 -2.43
CA VAL A 78 -2.46 1.07 -1.15
C VAL A 78 -2.60 2.35 -0.34
N SER A 79 -3.77 2.58 0.21
CA SER A 79 -4.01 3.61 1.22
C SER A 79 -4.60 2.98 2.47
N ILE A 80 -4.06 3.33 3.62
CA ILE A 80 -4.55 2.88 4.93
C ILE A 80 -4.90 4.06 5.79
N TYR A 81 -5.95 3.91 6.59
CA TYR A 81 -6.41 4.92 7.54
C TYR A 81 -6.33 4.34 8.95
N VAL A 82 -5.51 4.96 9.78
CA VAL A 82 -5.22 4.52 11.14
C VAL A 82 -5.71 5.59 12.10
N ASN A 83 -6.67 5.21 12.93
CA ASN A 83 -7.15 6.03 14.02
C ASN A 83 -6.24 5.86 15.24
N THR A 84 -5.66 6.94 15.73
CA THR A 84 -4.84 6.98 16.94
C THR A 84 -5.66 7.54 18.10
N SER A 85 -5.11 7.64 19.31
CA SER A 85 -5.81 8.28 20.43
C SER A 85 -6.08 9.77 20.20
N GLU A 86 -5.35 10.41 19.28
CA GLU A 86 -5.33 11.86 19.12
C GLU A 86 -5.87 12.32 17.77
N ASN A 87 -5.63 11.56 16.70
CA ASN A 87 -5.98 11.94 15.34
C ASN A 87 -6.12 10.72 14.42
N LEU A 88 -6.83 10.93 13.31
CA LEU A 88 -6.82 10.00 12.19
C LEU A 88 -5.62 10.32 11.29
N ILE A 89 -4.90 9.29 10.87
CA ILE A 89 -3.75 9.40 9.97
C ILE A 89 -4.03 8.51 8.75
N SER A 90 -3.76 9.00 7.55
CA SER A 90 -3.69 8.15 6.37
C SER A 90 -2.28 8.05 5.82
N TYR A 91 -1.83 6.84 5.55
CA TYR A 91 -0.64 6.58 4.73
C TYR A 91 -1.09 6.10 3.35
N GLY A 92 -0.51 6.67 2.30
CA GLY A 92 -0.81 6.32 0.92
C GLY A 92 0.46 6.13 0.12
N MET A 93 0.49 5.07 -0.69
CA MET A 93 1.54 4.83 -1.66
C MET A 93 0.99 4.46 -3.04
N ARG A 94 1.73 4.85 -4.06
CA ARG A 94 1.61 4.33 -5.42
C ARG A 94 2.96 3.81 -5.89
N LEU A 95 2.93 2.63 -6.48
CA LEU A 95 4.09 1.98 -7.05
C LEU A 95 3.91 1.85 -8.55
N THR A 96 4.95 2.16 -9.33
CA THR A 96 4.95 2.08 -10.79
C THR A 96 5.98 1.08 -11.29
N ALA A 97 5.64 0.38 -12.38
CA ALA A 97 6.51 -0.59 -13.01
C ALA A 97 7.77 0.07 -13.59
N THR A 98 8.89 -0.63 -13.49
CA THR A 98 10.15 -0.27 -14.13
C THR A 98 10.49 -1.27 -15.23
N ALA A 99 11.35 -0.86 -16.17
CA ALA A 99 11.82 -1.75 -17.25
C ALA A 99 12.51 -3.04 -16.73
N GLY A 100 13.02 -3.03 -15.50
CA GLY A 100 13.68 -4.18 -14.87
C GLY A 100 12.74 -5.13 -14.14
N ASP A 101 11.44 -5.14 -14.48
CA ASP A 101 10.40 -5.94 -13.81
C ASP A 101 10.39 -5.76 -12.27
N SER A 102 10.63 -4.54 -11.82
CA SER A 102 10.50 -4.14 -10.42
C SER A 102 9.52 -2.97 -10.28
N LEU A 103 9.15 -2.66 -9.05
CA LEU A 103 8.30 -1.52 -8.69
C LEU A 103 9.10 -0.49 -7.90
N ILE A 104 8.85 0.79 -8.18
CA ILE A 104 9.37 1.93 -7.42
C ILE A 104 8.22 2.85 -7.00
N PHE A 105 8.45 3.68 -6.00
CA PHE A 105 7.44 4.64 -5.56
C PHE A 105 7.23 5.73 -6.61
N ALA A 106 6.02 5.81 -7.13
CA ALA A 106 5.56 6.96 -7.91
C ALA A 106 5.09 8.10 -7.00
N ASP A 107 4.59 7.76 -5.81
CA ASP A 107 4.16 8.69 -4.78
C ASP A 107 4.16 7.94 -3.44
N GLU A 108 4.67 8.58 -2.39
CA GLU A 108 4.51 8.13 -1.01
C GLU A 108 4.12 9.32 -0.15
N SER A 109 3.16 9.12 0.76
CA SER A 109 2.61 10.26 1.50
C SER A 109 1.91 9.90 2.80
N VAL A 110 1.81 10.91 3.66
CA VAL A 110 1.06 10.87 4.90
C VAL A 110 0.14 12.09 4.97
N THR A 111 -1.09 11.89 5.43
CA THR A 111 -2.02 12.98 5.74
C THR A 111 -2.51 12.80 7.17
N ARG A 112 -2.53 13.88 7.93
CA ARG A 112 -3.10 13.92 9.28
C ARG A 112 -4.45 14.62 9.21
N PHE A 113 -5.40 14.15 10.01
CA PHE A 113 -6.73 14.74 10.09
C PHE A 113 -6.92 15.29 11.50
N GLU A 114 -7.00 16.61 11.61
CA GLU A 114 -7.19 17.34 12.86
C GLU A 114 -8.62 17.88 12.88
N GLU A 115 -9.37 17.61 13.95
CA GLU A 115 -10.77 18.06 14.11
C GLU A 115 -11.68 17.77 12.89
N GLY A 116 -11.44 16.65 12.20
CA GLY A 116 -12.20 16.25 11.00
C GLY A 116 -11.82 17.01 9.72
N LYS A 117 -10.80 17.88 9.75
CA LYS A 117 -10.22 18.55 8.58
C LYS A 117 -8.90 17.90 8.19
N SER A 118 -8.69 17.72 6.90
CA SER A 118 -7.40 17.24 6.37
C SER A 118 -6.36 18.35 6.51
N THR A 119 -5.21 18.04 7.07
CA THR A 119 -4.00 18.85 6.88
C THR A 119 -3.47 18.65 5.45
N PRO A 120 -2.58 19.54 4.95
CA PRO A 120 -1.93 19.32 3.67
C PRO A 120 -1.23 17.96 3.63
N LYS A 121 -1.39 17.24 2.52
CA LYS A 121 -0.73 15.97 2.26
C LYS A 121 0.79 16.15 2.33
N GLN A 122 1.44 15.51 3.29
CA GLN A 122 2.90 15.46 3.39
C GLN A 122 3.42 14.43 2.39
N ASN A 123 4.11 14.90 1.36
CA ASN A 123 4.75 14.02 0.38
C ASN A 123 6.09 13.55 0.96
N LEU A 124 6.29 12.24 1.03
CA LEU A 124 7.52 11.62 1.51
C LEU A 124 8.57 11.51 0.40
N GLY A 125 8.14 11.39 -0.86
CA GLY A 125 9.01 11.36 -2.02
C GLY A 125 8.42 10.65 -3.24
N THR A 126 9.24 10.60 -4.30
CA THR A 126 8.99 9.85 -5.52
C THR A 126 10.30 9.22 -6.03
N ALA A 127 10.21 8.27 -6.95
CA ALA A 127 11.32 7.59 -7.63
C ALA A 127 12.32 6.84 -6.72
N HIS A 128 11.96 6.57 -5.46
CA HIS A 128 12.75 5.75 -4.55
C HIS A 128 12.32 4.28 -4.60
N LYS A 129 13.23 3.38 -4.21
CA LYS A 129 13.04 1.92 -4.24
C LYS A 129 12.49 1.35 -2.92
N GLU A 130 12.73 2.05 -1.82
CA GLU A 130 12.31 1.64 -0.47
C GLU A 130 11.50 2.76 0.16
N SER A 131 10.66 2.42 1.13
CA SER A 131 9.81 3.40 1.82
C SER A 131 10.67 4.43 2.55
N LEU A 132 10.26 5.69 2.47
CA LEU A 132 10.84 6.79 3.25
C LEU A 132 10.09 7.01 4.57
N LEU A 133 9.04 6.23 4.85
CA LEU A 133 8.26 6.32 6.09
C LEU A 133 9.12 6.20 7.35
N ASN A 134 10.21 5.41 7.27
CA ASN A 134 11.12 5.21 8.39
C ASN A 134 12.31 6.17 8.41
N SER A 135 12.43 7.10 7.45
CA SER A 135 13.58 7.99 7.38
C SER A 135 13.57 8.96 8.57
N ALA A 136 14.77 9.35 9.03
CA ALA A 136 14.93 10.23 10.18
C ALA A 136 14.21 11.58 10.01
N GLU A 137 13.99 12.02 8.76
CA GLU A 137 13.31 13.27 8.42
C GLU A 137 11.80 13.24 8.74
N TYR A 138 11.21 12.05 8.88
CA TYR A 138 9.76 11.88 9.10
C TYR A 138 9.42 11.21 10.45
N GLN A 139 10.39 11.12 11.37
CA GLN A 139 10.19 10.59 12.73
C GLN A 139 9.87 11.67 13.78
N HIS A 140 9.54 12.89 13.35
CA HIS A 140 9.13 14.02 14.20
C HIS A 140 7.66 14.39 13.98
#